data_AF-A0A5J4QSG7-F1
#
_entry.id   AF-A0A5J4QSG7-F1
#
_cell.length_a   1.000
_cell.length_b   1.000
_cell.length_c   1.000
_cell.angle_alpha   90.00
_cell.angle_beta   90.00
_cell.angle_gamma   90.00
#
_symmetry.space_group_name_H-M   'P 1'
#
loop_
_entity.id
_entity.type
_entity.pdbx_description
1 polymer ?
#
loop_
_entity_poly.entity_id
_entity_poly.type
_entity_poly.pdbx_seq_one_letter_code
_entity_poly.pdbx_strand_id
1 'polypeptide(L)'
;MIHSEEIHCPYCHSNNLQKNGKSCTGEQRWCCKECKKYFQRSYRYNARKQGIRDTIIEMTLDSSGVRDIGRMLKISKDTVVAVLKKNARHEPVFHHQTRATTI
;
A
#
# COMPACT_ATOMS: atom_id res chain seq x y z
N MET A 1 26.02 -18.91 -7.95
CA MET A 1 25.87 -17.44 -7.84
C MET A 1 24.58 -17.16 -7.07
N ILE A 2 24.70 -16.74 -5.81
CA ILE A 2 23.53 -16.38 -4.99
C ILE A 2 23.23 -14.92 -5.33
N HIS A 3 22.16 -14.66 -6.08
CA HIS A 3 21.66 -13.30 -6.28
C HIS A 3 21.04 -12.84 -4.94
N SER A 4 21.85 -12.21 -4.09
CA SER A 4 21.36 -11.53 -2.90
C SER A 4 20.68 -10.24 -3.34
N GLU A 5 19.39 -10.30 -3.66
CA GLU A 5 18.58 -9.09 -3.83
C GLU A 5 18.59 -8.29 -2.52
N GLU A 6 19.06 -7.05 -2.59
CA GLU A 6 19.05 -6.12 -1.48
C GLU A 6 17.59 -5.74 -1.15
N ILE A 7 17.19 -5.96 0.11
CA ILE A 7 15.82 -5.69 0.56
C ILE A 7 15.78 -4.28 1.14
N HIS A 8 14.90 -3.44 0.59
CA HIS A 8 14.65 -2.10 1.07
C HIS A 8 13.26 -2.00 1.69
N CYS A 9 13.09 -1.07 2.63
CA CYS A 9 11.79 -0.73 3.16
C CYS A 9 10.92 -0.14 2.02
N PRO A 10 9.74 -0.71 1.73
CA PRO A 10 8.85 -0.16 0.71
C PRO A 10 8.39 1.27 1.00
N TYR A 11 8.37 1.67 2.27
CA TYR A 11 7.78 2.94 2.70
C TYR A 11 8.77 4.11 2.79
N CYS A 12 10.05 3.83 3.05
CA CYS A 12 11.07 4.87 3.24
C CYS A 12 12.41 4.54 2.57
N HIS A 13 12.48 3.46 1.81
CA HIS A 13 13.66 2.98 1.07
C HIS A 13 14.91 2.66 1.89
N SER A 14 14.87 2.83 3.22
CA SER A 14 15.95 2.42 4.12
C SER A 14 16.21 0.92 4.06
N ASN A 15 17.49 0.54 4.15
CA ASN A 15 17.96 -0.84 4.30
C ASN A 15 18.12 -1.27 5.77
N ASN A 16 17.79 -0.40 6.73
CA ASN A 16 17.86 -0.70 8.16
C ASN A 16 16.66 -1.57 8.58
N LEU A 17 16.76 -2.87 8.28
CA LEU A 17 15.68 -3.84 8.42
C LEU A 17 16.00 -4.91 9.48
N GLN A 18 14.96 -5.34 10.19
CA GLN A 18 15.02 -6.44 11.15
C GLN A 18 14.01 -7.53 10.78
N LYS A 19 14.43 -8.80 10.89
CA LYS A 19 13.53 -9.96 10.77
C LYS A 19 12.58 -10.00 11.97
N ASN A 20 11.28 -10.11 11.71
CA ASN A 20 10.23 -10.15 12.73
C ASN A 20 9.35 -11.41 12.59
N GLY A 21 10.00 -12.58 12.67
CA GLY A 21 9.33 -13.88 12.49
C GLY A 21 8.83 -14.11 11.07
N LYS A 22 8.04 -15.17 10.89
CA LYS A 22 7.43 -15.56 9.62
C LYS A 22 5.91 -15.43 9.69
N SER A 23 5.26 -15.21 8.56
CA SER A 23 3.80 -15.29 8.47
C SER A 23 3.33 -16.74 8.63
N CYS A 24 2.02 -16.96 8.77
CA CYS A 24 1.44 -18.31 8.78
C CYS A 24 1.71 -19.08 7.47
N THR A 25 2.05 -18.39 6.39
CA THR A 25 2.43 -18.99 5.10
C THR A 25 3.94 -19.17 4.94
N GLY A 26 4.72 -18.94 6.01
CA GLY A 26 6.18 -19.10 6.02
C GLY A 26 6.97 -17.91 5.48
N GLU A 27 6.30 -16.85 5.00
CA GLU A 27 6.97 -15.68 4.42
C GLU A 27 7.65 -14.84 5.50
N GLN A 28 8.88 -14.39 5.24
CA GLN A 28 9.61 -13.54 6.17
C GLN A 28 8.91 -12.20 6.36
N ARG A 29 8.63 -11.83 7.62
CA ARG A 29 8.16 -10.48 7.98
C ARG A 29 9.36 -9.62 8.34
N TRP A 30 9.39 -8.41 7.82
CA TRP A 30 10.42 -7.42 8.07
C TRP A 30 9.83 -6.25 8.85
N CYS A 31 10.63 -5.67 9.73
CA CYS A 31 10.37 -4.42 10.42
C CYS A 31 11.45 -3.42 10.03
N CYS A 32 11.06 -2.25 9.53
CA CYS A 32 12.01 -1.17 9.27
C CYS A 32 12.31 -0.40 10.56
N LYS A 33 13.58 -0.21 10.90
CA LYS A 33 13.97 0.53 12.11
C LYS A 33 13.80 2.04 11.97
N GLU A 34 13.81 2.58 10.75
CA GLU A 34 13.60 4.02 10.51
C GLU A 34 12.12 4.38 10.64
N CYS A 35 11.25 3.80 9.80
CA CYS A 35 9.83 4.18 9.76
C CYS A 35 8.92 3.32 10.66
N LYS A 36 9.48 2.34 11.38
CA LYS A 36 8.77 1.39 12.27
C LYS A 36 7.62 0.60 11.63
N LYS A 37 7.57 0.54 10.30
CA LYS A 37 6.53 -0.21 9.56
C LYS A 37 6.98 -1.63 9.30
N TYR A 38 5.98 -2.51 9.25
CA TYR A 38 6.16 -3.92 8.93
C TYR A 38 5.79 -4.20 7.48
N PHE A 39 6.51 -5.11 6.83
CA PHE A 39 6.18 -5.58 5.50
C PHE A 39 6.62 -7.03 5.27
N GLN A 40 6.15 -7.62 4.18
CA GLN A 40 6.61 -8.89 3.62
C GLN A 40 7.14 -8.60 2.21
N ARG A 41 8.13 -9.36 1.75
CA ARG A 41 8.66 -9.20 0.40
C ARG A 41 7.63 -9.66 -0.63
N SER A 42 7.02 -10.82 -0.40
CA SER A 42 5.95 -11.34 -1.24
C SER A 42 4.64 -11.50 -0.46
N TYR A 43 3.61 -10.76 -0.86
CA TYR A 43 2.27 -10.96 -0.31
C TYR A 43 1.49 -11.94 -1.17
N ARG A 44 0.93 -12.98 -0.53
CA ARG A 44 0.01 -13.92 -1.19
C ARG A 44 -1.29 -13.26 -1.65
N TYR A 45 -1.78 -12.28 -0.89
CA TYR A 45 -3.03 -11.58 -1.19
C TYR A 45 -2.75 -10.22 -1.82
N ASN A 46 -3.28 -9.99 -3.03
CA ASN A 46 -3.09 -8.73 -3.75
C ASN A 46 -3.49 -7.51 -2.92
N ALA A 47 -4.59 -7.57 -2.18
CA ALA A 47 -5.07 -6.49 -1.30
C ALA A 47 -4.07 -6.01 -0.23
N ARG A 48 -3.02 -6.80 0.06
CA ARG A 48 -1.98 -6.47 1.05
C ARG A 48 -0.70 -5.91 0.42
N LYS A 49 -0.58 -5.97 -0.91
CA LYS A 49 0.55 -5.38 -1.63
C LYS A 49 0.54 -3.86 -1.44
N GLN A 50 1.74 -3.28 -1.49
CA GLN A 50 1.91 -1.84 -1.40
C GLN A 50 1.19 -1.14 -2.58
N GLY A 51 0.68 0.06 -2.34
CA GLY A 51 0.04 0.88 -3.37
C GLY A 51 -1.42 0.51 -3.66
N ILE A 52 -1.86 -0.73 -3.40
CA ILE A 52 -3.22 -1.17 -3.74
C ILE A 52 -4.31 -0.33 -3.08
N ARG A 53 -4.09 0.18 -1.87
CA ARG A 53 -5.05 1.10 -1.23
C ARG A 53 -5.16 2.42 -1.97
N ASP A 54 -4.02 2.98 -2.37
CA ASP A 54 -3.94 4.26 -3.05
C ASP A 54 -4.53 4.12 -4.45
N THR A 55 -4.22 3.03 -5.16
CA THR A 55 -4.84 2.69 -6.46
C THR A 55 -6.36 2.53 -6.36
N ILE A 56 -6.90 1.92 -5.28
CA ILE A 56 -8.36 1.85 -5.09
C ILE A 56 -8.97 3.26 -4.99
N ILE A 57 -8.31 4.16 -4.25
CA ILE A 57 -8.77 5.54 -4.08
C ILE A 57 -8.72 6.27 -5.43
N GLU A 58 -7.59 6.22 -6.13
CA GLU A 58 -7.38 6.84 -7.44
C GLU A 58 -8.43 6.38 -8.45
N MET A 59 -8.62 5.06 -8.61
CA MET A 59 -9.64 4.54 -9.52
C MET A 59 -11.05 4.99 -9.14
N THR A 60 -11.35 5.14 -7.85
CA THR A 60 -12.65 5.61 -7.39
C THR A 60 -12.84 7.10 -7.72
N LEU A 61 -11.79 7.91 -7.60
CA LEU A 61 -11.78 9.31 -8.03
C LEU A 61 -11.96 9.42 -9.55
N ASP A 62 -11.39 8.48 -10.31
CA ASP A 62 -11.58 8.32 -11.76
C ASP A 62 -12.94 7.68 -12.12
N SER A 63 -13.89 7.67 -11.20
CA SER A 63 -15.27 7.17 -11.40
C SER A 63 -15.38 5.67 -11.74
N SER A 64 -14.35 4.87 -11.46
CA SER A 64 -14.42 3.42 -11.63
C SER A 64 -15.37 2.79 -10.61
N GLY A 65 -16.22 1.87 -11.07
CA GLY A 65 -17.13 1.14 -10.20
C GLY A 65 -16.40 0.15 -9.28
N VAL A 66 -16.95 -0.09 -8.08
CA VAL A 66 -16.41 -1.05 -7.09
C VAL A 66 -16.15 -2.43 -7.68
N ARG A 67 -17.05 -2.91 -8.56
CA ARG A 67 -16.92 -4.21 -9.22
C ARG A 67 -15.80 -4.21 -10.27
N ASP A 68 -15.61 -3.10 -10.98
CA ASP A 68 -14.53 -2.92 -11.96
C ASP A 68 -13.17 -2.92 -11.28
N ILE A 69 -13.02 -2.15 -10.20
CA ILE A 69 -11.80 -2.12 -9.39
C ILE A 69 -11.44 -3.52 -8.88
N GLY A 70 -12.43 -4.26 -8.35
CA GLY A 70 -12.22 -5.63 -7.90
C GLY A 70 -11.74 -6.57 -9.01
N ARG A 71 -12.31 -6.46 -10.22
CA ARG A 71 -11.91 -7.24 -11.40
C ARG A 71 -10.50 -6.89 -11.89
N MET A 72 -10.16 -5.60 -11.91
CA MET A 72 -8.88 -5.10 -12.40
C MET A 72 -7.74 -5.46 -11.46
N LEU A 73 -7.91 -5.18 -10.16
CA LEU A 73 -6.89 -5.43 -9.13
C LEU A 73 -6.87 -6.89 -8.63
N LYS A 74 -7.80 -7.73 -9.11
CA LYS A 74 -7.97 -9.13 -8.67
C LYS A 74 -8.10 -9.24 -7.15
N ILE A 75 -9.02 -8.44 -6.59
CA ILE A 75 -9.38 -8.42 -5.16
C ILE A 75 -10.90 -8.50 -4.99
N SER A 76 -11.39 -8.94 -3.84
CA SER A 76 -12.84 -8.99 -3.60
C SER A 76 -13.44 -7.59 -3.59
N LYS A 77 -14.65 -7.44 -4.13
CA LYS A 77 -15.43 -6.19 -4.06
C LYS A 77 -15.61 -5.72 -2.60
N ASP A 78 -15.73 -6.64 -1.66
CA ASP A 78 -15.92 -6.31 -0.25
C ASP A 78 -14.66 -5.70 0.36
N THR A 79 -13.48 -6.09 -0.13
CA THR A 79 -12.21 -5.44 0.23
C THR A 79 -12.18 -3.99 -0.28
N VAL A 80 -12.63 -3.74 -1.52
CA VAL A 80 -12.72 -2.39 -2.09
C VAL A 80 -13.65 -1.52 -1.22
N VAL A 81 -14.86 -2.01 -0.92
CA VAL A 81 -15.81 -1.31 -0.05
C VAL A 81 -15.24 -1.04 1.34
N ALA A 82 -14.56 -2.00 1.94
CA ALA A 82 -13.94 -1.84 3.25
C ALA A 82 -12.85 -0.76 3.27
N VAL A 83 -12.03 -0.68 2.21
CA VAL A 83 -11.02 0.37 2.04
C VAL A 83 -11.70 1.74 1.95
N LEU A 84 -12.71 1.88 1.08
CA LEU A 84 -13.44 3.15 0.92
C LEU A 84 -14.13 3.59 2.23
N LYS A 85 -14.79 2.69 2.94
CA LYS A 85 -15.40 2.99 4.25
C LYS A 85 -14.39 3.42 5.30
N LYS A 86 -13.16 2.88 5.27
CA LYS A 86 -12.11 3.26 6.20
C LYS A 86 -11.55 4.64 5.89
N ASN A 87 -11.41 4.97 4.62
CA ASN A 87 -10.92 6.29 4.18
C ASN A 87 -11.97 7.38 4.37
N ALA A 88 -13.26 7.08 4.28
CA ALA A 88 -14.34 8.03 4.58
C ALA A 88 -14.36 8.52 6.05
N ARG A 89 -13.63 7.85 6.95
CA ARG A 89 -13.48 8.28 8.36
C ARG A 89 -12.28 9.21 8.58
N HIS A 90 -11.44 9.39 7.56
CA HIS A 90 -10.37 10.37 7.56
C HIS A 90 -10.85 11.59 6.77
N GLU A 91 -10.97 12.74 7.44
CA GLU A 91 -11.19 14.01 6.77
C GLU A 91 -10.13 14.20 5.68
N PRO A 92 -10.50 14.61 4.45
CA PRO A 92 -9.54 14.88 3.41
C PRO A 92 -8.61 16.00 3.88
N VAL A 93 -7.32 15.70 4.00
CA VAL A 93 -6.29 16.74 4.14
C VAL A 93 -6.18 17.41 2.77
N PHE A 94 -6.94 18.47 2.57
CA PHE A 94 -6.79 19.35 1.42
C PHE A 94 -5.41 19.99 1.49
N HIS A 95 -4.42 19.40 0.82
CA HIS A 95 -3.19 20.10 0.47
C HIS A 95 -3.55 21.19 -0.54
N HIS A 96 -3.86 22.37 -0.02
CA HIS A 96 -3.99 23.58 -0.81
C HIS A 96 -2.61 23.89 -1.40
N GLN A 97 -2.43 23.51 -2.66
CA GLN A 97 -1.30 23.96 -3.44
C GLN A 97 -1.56 25.43 -3.76
N THR A 98 -0.97 26.34 -2.98
CA THR A 98 -0.96 27.77 -3.29
C THR A 98 -0.32 27.94 -4.66
N ARG A 99 -1.15 28.23 -5.67
CA ARG A 99 -0.68 28.68 -6.97
C ARG A 99 -0.01 30.02 -6.74
N ALA A 100 1.32 30.06 -6.88
CA ALA A 100 2.05 31.32 -6.99
C ALA A 100 1.64 31.99 -8.30
N THR A 101 0.85 33.05 -8.22
CA THR A 101 0.57 33.94 -9.34
C THR A 101 1.77 34.85 -9.51
N THR A 102 2.55 34.64 -10.56
CA THR A 102 3.57 35.60 -11.00
C THR A 102 2.91 36.61 -11.95
N ILE A 103 2.96 37.89 -11.59
CA ILE A 103 2.73 39.03 -12.49
C ILE A 103 4.07 39.39 -13.12
#